data_AF-M4YNH6-F1
#
_entry.id   AF-M4YNH6-F1
#
_cell.length_a   1.000
_cell.length_b   1.000
_cell.length_c   1.000
_cell.angle_alpha   90.00
_cell.angle_beta   90.00
_cell.angle_gamma   90.00
#
_symmetry.space_group_name_H-M   'P 1'
#
loop_
_entity.id
_entity.type
_entity.pdbx_description
1 polymer ?
#
loop_
_entity_poly.entity_id
_entity_poly.type
_entity_poly.pdbx_seq_one_letter_code
_entity_poly.pdbx_strand_id
1 'polypeptide(L)'
;MTDGCLRGCPAASAEELMSPGGRGKMLLGERRVPKEEVLDTLSGMLAEAFPDYRQLKVGEGCFPSVEEAVMSSSGRRIILVYGPRFYSGKEEYIASLPDDVVVICTQELCHQVSSAFRMH
;
A
#
# COMPACT_ATOMS: atom_id res chain seq x y z
N MET A 1 -16.64 25.25 -10.03
CA MET A 1 -16.31 24.45 -8.83
C MET A 1 -15.43 23.32 -9.32
N THR A 2 -14.12 23.39 -9.07
CA THR A 2 -13.16 22.40 -9.55
C THR A 2 -13.24 21.16 -8.67
N ASP A 3 -13.79 20.07 -9.20
CA ASP A 3 -13.76 18.73 -8.61
C ASP A 3 -12.31 18.33 -8.31
N GLY A 4 -11.92 18.51 -7.05
CA GLY A 4 -10.60 18.18 -6.55
C GLY A 4 -10.48 16.68 -6.37
N CYS A 5 -9.94 15.98 -7.36
CA CYS A 5 -9.37 14.65 -7.15
C CYS A 5 -8.36 14.71 -5.99
N LEU A 6 -8.41 13.75 -5.07
CA LEU A 6 -7.38 13.57 -4.03
C LEU A 6 -6.01 13.55 -4.72
N ARG A 7 -5.21 14.60 -4.50
CA ARG A 7 -3.84 14.70 -5.01
C ARG A 7 -2.94 13.83 -4.12
N GLY A 8 -2.99 12.51 -4.30
CA GLY A 8 -1.84 11.69 -3.90
C GLY A 8 -0.62 12.25 -4.64
N CYS A 9 0.43 12.63 -3.92
CA CYS A 9 1.65 13.06 -4.59
C CYS A 9 2.26 11.82 -5.27
N PRO A 10 2.55 11.86 -6.58
CA PRO A 10 3.19 10.73 -7.22
C PRO A 10 4.59 10.54 -6.60
N ALA A 11 4.93 9.29 -6.31
CA ALA A 11 6.32 8.89 -6.12
C ALA A 11 6.95 8.74 -7.51
N ALA A 12 8.16 9.27 -7.70
CA ALA A 12 8.93 9.13 -8.92
C ALA A 12 9.56 7.74 -9.06
N SER A 13 9.71 7.00 -7.96
CA SER A 13 10.28 5.64 -7.96
C SER A 13 9.82 4.81 -6.76
N ALA A 14 10.12 3.51 -6.80
CA ALA A 14 9.87 2.59 -5.69
C ALA A 14 10.68 2.98 -4.45
N GLU A 15 11.90 3.50 -4.62
CA GLU A 15 12.74 4.03 -3.55
C GLU A 15 12.13 5.25 -2.88
N GLU A 16 11.54 6.16 -3.65
CA GLU A 16 10.85 7.30 -3.08
C GLU A 16 9.62 6.85 -2.29
N LEU A 17 8.84 5.90 -2.83
CA LEU A 17 7.69 5.31 -2.14
C LEU A 17 8.11 4.65 -0.82
N MET A 18 9.25 3.94 -0.80
CA MET A 18 9.76 3.22 0.37
C MET A 18 10.57 4.10 1.34
N SER A 19 10.91 5.33 0.98
CA SER A 19 11.56 6.30 1.86
C SER A 19 10.63 6.89 2.93
N PRO A 20 11.13 7.46 4.04
CA PRO A 20 10.27 8.14 5.03
C PRO A 20 9.34 9.23 4.44
N GLY A 21 9.77 9.88 3.35
CA GLY A 21 8.97 10.88 2.62
C GLY A 21 7.97 10.29 1.62
N GLY A 22 7.90 8.95 1.52
CA GLY A 22 6.99 8.21 0.64
C GLY A 22 5.59 8.02 1.23
N ARG A 23 5.39 8.29 2.53
CA ARG A 23 4.07 8.21 3.17
C ARG A 23 3.07 9.16 2.49
N GLY A 24 1.89 8.63 2.15
CA GLY A 24 0.85 9.35 1.42
C GLY A 24 1.12 9.48 -0.08
N LYS A 25 2.22 8.93 -0.61
CA LYS A 25 2.50 8.89 -2.04
C LYS A 25 1.93 7.65 -2.71
N MET A 26 1.70 7.78 -4.00
CA MET A 26 1.28 6.70 -4.89
C MET A 26 2.34 6.50 -5.98
N LEU A 27 2.73 5.26 -6.24
CA LEU A 27 3.63 4.97 -7.37
C LEU A 27 2.85 4.61 -8.63
N LEU A 28 1.70 3.95 -8.47
CA LEU A 28 0.93 3.42 -9.58
C LEU A 28 -0.54 3.78 -9.43
N GLY A 29 -1.11 4.28 -10.52
CA GLY A 29 -2.51 4.68 -10.64
C GLY A 29 -2.99 4.42 -12.06
N GLU A 30 -3.88 3.46 -12.25
CA GLU A 30 -4.32 3.03 -13.57
C GLU A 30 -5.83 3.14 -13.74
N ARG A 31 -6.25 3.62 -14.91
CA ARG A 31 -7.65 3.87 -15.24
C ARG A 31 -8.28 2.59 -15.78
N ARG A 32 -9.46 2.22 -15.25
CA ARG A 32 -10.21 1.01 -15.65
C ARG A 32 -9.46 -0.31 -15.44
N VAL A 33 -8.56 -0.34 -14.46
CA VAL A 33 -7.84 -1.55 -14.04
C VAL A 33 -8.29 -1.90 -12.62
N PRO A 34 -8.56 -3.19 -12.30
CA PRO A 34 -8.86 -3.61 -10.94
C PRO A 34 -7.78 -3.22 -9.94
N LYS A 35 -8.17 -2.95 -8.69
CA LYS A 35 -7.25 -2.52 -7.62
C LYS A 35 -6.20 -3.58 -7.33
N GLU A 36 -6.62 -4.84 -7.41
CA GLU A 36 -5.82 -6.02 -7.16
C GLU A 36 -4.69 -6.14 -8.18
N GLU A 37 -4.98 -5.88 -9.46
CA GLU A 37 -3.97 -5.90 -10.54
C GLU A 37 -2.95 -4.76 -10.39
N VAL A 38 -3.41 -3.56 -10.00
CA VAL A 38 -2.52 -2.42 -9.67
C VAL A 38 -1.59 -2.78 -8.50
N LEU A 39 -2.12 -3.44 -7.48
CA LEU A 39 -1.33 -3.83 -6.30
C LEU A 39 -0.38 -5.00 -6.60
N ASP A 40 -0.79 -5.97 -7.43
CA ASP A 40 0.07 -7.06 -7.89
C ASP A 40 1.22 -6.55 -8.77
N THR A 41 0.97 -5.55 -9.61
CA THR A 41 2.02 -4.89 -10.40
C THR A 41 3.02 -4.18 -9.49
N LEU A 42 2.53 -3.39 -8.52
CA LEU A 42 3.39 -2.73 -7.54
C LEU A 42 4.18 -3.73 -6.68
N SER A 43 3.55 -4.83 -6.27
CA SER A 43 4.18 -5.93 -5.54
C SER A 43 5.40 -6.49 -6.28
N GLY A 44 5.26 -6.72 -7.59
CA GLY A 44 6.36 -7.16 -8.46
C GLY A 44 7.52 -6.16 -8.48
N MET A 45 7.21 -4.87 -8.68
CA MET A 45 8.23 -3.80 -8.67
C MET A 45 8.97 -3.71 -7.33
N LEU A 46 8.23 -3.83 -6.22
CA LEU A 46 8.82 -3.78 -4.88
C LEU A 46 9.64 -5.03 -4.56
N ALA A 47 9.26 -6.20 -5.10
CA ALA A 47 10.02 -7.43 -4.89
C ALA A 47 11.38 -7.37 -5.59
N GLU A 48 11.43 -6.76 -6.77
CA GLU A 48 12.67 -6.53 -7.52
C GLU A 48 13.57 -5.50 -6.84
N ALA A 49 13.00 -4.36 -6.42
CA ALA A 49 13.77 -3.27 -5.82
C ALA A 49 14.16 -3.51 -4.35
N PHE A 50 13.36 -4.26 -3.59
CA PHE A 50 13.53 -4.51 -2.16
C PHE A 50 13.43 -6.01 -1.81
N PRO A 51 14.36 -6.84 -2.31
CA PRO A 51 14.32 -8.30 -2.09
C PRO A 51 14.46 -8.69 -0.61
N ASP A 52 15.05 -7.82 0.22
CA ASP A 52 15.21 -8.04 1.66
C ASP A 52 13.92 -7.78 2.47
N TYR A 53 12.90 -7.17 1.85
CA TYR A 53 11.61 -6.93 2.51
C TYR A 53 10.68 -8.12 2.29
N ARG A 54 10.18 -8.68 3.38
CA ARG A 54 9.15 -9.72 3.29
C ARG A 54 7.81 -9.12 2.91
N GLN A 55 7.23 -9.55 1.79
CA GLN A 55 5.91 -9.11 1.38
C GLN A 55 4.80 -10.00 1.96
N LEU A 56 3.76 -9.40 2.52
CA LEU A 56 2.61 -10.07 3.12
C LEU A 56 1.32 -9.50 2.52
N LYS A 57 0.40 -10.39 2.10
CA LYS A 57 -0.87 -10.01 1.49
C LYS A 57 -2.00 -10.04 2.52
N VAL A 58 -2.68 -8.93 2.73
CA VAL A 58 -3.86 -8.83 3.58
C VAL A 58 -5.11 -8.79 2.69
N GLY A 59 -6.02 -9.75 2.89
CA GLY A 59 -7.21 -9.90 2.05
C GLY A 59 -7.94 -11.23 2.26
N GLU A 60 -9.02 -11.44 1.51
CA GLU A 60 -9.74 -12.71 1.51
C GLU A 60 -8.82 -13.88 1.11
N GLY A 61 -8.82 -14.95 1.90
CA GLY A 61 -7.97 -16.13 1.67
C GLY A 61 -6.49 -15.93 2.02
N CYS A 62 -6.08 -14.75 2.50
CA CYS A 62 -4.74 -14.45 2.99
C CYS A 62 -4.81 -13.98 4.45
N PHE A 63 -3.89 -13.11 4.89
CA PHE A 63 -3.97 -12.51 6.23
C PHE A 63 -5.25 -11.66 6.32
N PRO A 64 -6.14 -11.90 7.29
CA PRO A 64 -7.40 -11.17 7.39
C PRO A 64 -7.26 -9.76 7.96
N SER A 65 -6.12 -9.43 8.59
CA SER A 65 -5.83 -8.10 9.14
C SER A 65 -4.35 -7.71 9.05
N VAL A 66 -4.07 -6.41 9.10
CA VAL A 66 -2.69 -5.88 9.18
C VAL A 66 -1.98 -6.35 10.46
N GLU A 67 -2.70 -6.44 11.58
CA GLU A 67 -2.16 -6.89 12.87
C GLU A 67 -1.64 -8.32 12.80
N GLU A 68 -2.42 -9.22 12.20
CA GLU A 68 -1.99 -10.62 11.99
C GLU A 68 -0.77 -10.71 11.07
N ALA A 69 -0.74 -9.91 10.00
CA ALA A 69 0.43 -9.84 9.13
C ALA A 69 1.67 -9.36 9.89
N VAL A 70 1.57 -8.30 10.69
CA VAL A 70 2.67 -7.77 11.51
C VAL A 70 3.18 -8.81 12.50
N MET A 71 2.28 -9.52 13.19
CA MET A 71 2.64 -10.53 14.20
C MET A 71 3.25 -11.81 13.60
N SER A 72 2.96 -12.12 12.34
CA SER A 72 3.39 -13.37 11.68
C SER A 72 4.89 -13.41 11.31
N SER A 73 5.59 -12.28 11.35
CA SER A 73 7.00 -12.19 10.97
C SER A 73 7.73 -11.08 11.71
N SER A 74 9.05 -11.16 11.77
CA SER A 74 9.93 -10.10 12.27
C SER A 74 10.79 -9.53 11.14
N GLY A 75 11.36 -8.34 11.35
CA GLY A 75 12.23 -7.66 10.39
C GLY A 75 11.49 -6.79 9.37
N ARG A 76 12.18 -6.42 8.28
CA ARG A 76 11.64 -5.50 7.27
C ARG A 76 10.50 -6.16 6.48
N ARG A 77 9.33 -5.52 6.41
CA ARG A 77 8.15 -6.09 5.76
C ARG A 77 7.30 -5.07 5.04
N ILE A 78 6.68 -5.50 3.94
CA ILE A 78 5.71 -4.75 3.16
C ILE A 78 4.37 -5.48 3.27
N ILE A 79 3.35 -4.79 3.77
CA ILE A 79 2.01 -5.32 3.92
C ILE A 79 1.14 -4.70 2.82
N LEU A 80 0.69 -5.55 1.90
CA LEU A 80 -0.14 -5.18 0.76
C LEU A 80 -1.60 -5.47 1.10
N VAL A 81 -2.44 -4.43 1.19
CA VAL A 81 -3.83 -4.56 1.62
C VAL A 81 -4.79 -4.52 0.43
N TYR A 82 -5.38 -5.66 0.11
CA TYR A 82 -6.31 -5.89 -1.00
C TYR A 82 -7.76 -5.49 -0.63
N GLY A 83 -7.93 -4.31 -0.04
CA GLY A 83 -9.24 -3.70 0.17
C GLY A 83 -9.39 -2.95 1.50
N PRO A 84 -10.20 -1.88 1.53
CA PRO A 84 -10.28 -0.98 2.69
C PRO A 84 -10.84 -1.62 3.97
N ARG A 85 -11.74 -2.61 3.85
CA ARG A 85 -12.31 -3.31 5.00
C ARG A 85 -11.27 -4.04 5.88
N PHE A 86 -10.10 -4.36 5.34
CA PHE A 86 -9.05 -5.10 6.07
C PHE A 86 -8.13 -4.18 6.88
N TYR A 87 -8.29 -2.86 6.76
CA TYR A 87 -7.58 -1.87 7.58
C TYR A 87 -8.50 -0.80 8.22
N SER A 88 -9.78 -0.78 7.86
CA SER A 88 -10.76 0.19 8.40
C SER A 88 -10.78 0.16 9.93
N GLY A 89 -10.63 1.31 10.57
CA GLY A 89 -10.60 1.43 12.04
C GLY A 89 -9.26 1.04 12.67
N LYS A 90 -8.21 0.83 11.85
CA LYS A 90 -6.84 0.53 12.29
C LYS A 90 -5.86 1.67 12.00
N GLU A 91 -6.35 2.87 11.71
CA GLU A 91 -5.54 4.01 11.29
C GLU A 91 -4.51 4.40 12.36
N GLU A 92 -4.93 4.44 13.64
CA GLU A 92 -4.04 4.69 14.78
C GLU A 92 -3.00 3.58 14.95
N TYR A 93 -3.42 2.32 14.79
CA TYR A 93 -2.51 1.18 14.86
C TYR A 93 -1.46 1.26 13.74
N ILE A 94 -1.90 1.47 12.49
CA ILE A 94 -1.00 1.59 11.34
C ILE A 94 -0.02 2.76 11.51
N ALA A 95 -0.48 3.89 12.04
CA ALA A 95 0.38 5.04 12.31
C ALA A 95 1.40 4.79 13.45
N SER A 96 1.15 3.81 14.32
CA SER A 96 2.03 3.42 15.43
C SER A 96 3.04 2.34 15.07
N LEU A 97 2.94 1.77 13.86
CA LEU A 97 3.84 0.71 13.41
C LEU A 97 5.29 1.21 13.34
N PRO A 98 6.28 0.33 13.56
CA PRO A 98 7.68 0.70 13.41
C PRO A 98 8.04 0.97 11.94
N ASP A 99 9.10 1.75 11.70
CA ASP A 99 9.51 2.19 10.35
C ASP A 99 9.98 1.05 9.43
N ASP A 100 10.28 -0.13 9.99
CA ASP A 100 10.62 -1.33 9.22
C ASP A 100 9.38 -2.06 8.66
N VAL A 101 8.18 -1.63 9.04
CA VAL A 101 6.92 -2.07 8.46
C VAL A 101 6.44 -1.01 7.50
N VAL A 102 6.13 -1.40 6.26
CA VAL A 102 5.51 -0.53 5.26
C VAL A 102 4.12 -1.06 4.97
N VAL A 103 3.10 -0.20 4.97
CA VAL A 103 1.72 -0.59 4.65
C VAL A 103 1.27 0.11 3.39
N ILE A 104 0.86 -0.68 2.39
CA ILE A 104 0.37 -0.19 1.10
C ILE A 104 -1.07 -0.63 0.92
N CYS A 105 -1.92 0.32 0.58
CA CYS A 105 -3.35 0.10 0.38
C CYS A 105 -3.77 0.52 -1.02
N THR A 106 -4.90 -0.01 -1.48
CA THR A 106 -5.53 0.41 -2.74
C THR A 106 -6.73 1.30 -2.50
N GLN A 107 -6.91 2.30 -3.37
CA GLN A 107 -8.06 3.18 -3.36
C GLN A 107 -8.48 3.48 -4.79
N GLU A 108 -9.79 3.59 -5.01
CA GLU A 108 -10.33 4.19 -6.23
C GLU A 108 -10.35 5.71 -6.05
N LEU A 109 -9.59 6.39 -6.91
CA LEU A 109 -9.67 7.82 -7.09
C LEU A 109 -10.80 8.17 -8.07
N CYS A 110 -11.00 9.48 -8.27
CA CYS A 110 -11.93 10.02 -9.26
C CYS A 110 -11.76 9.33 -10.63
N HIS A 111 -12.84 9.21 -11.40
CA HIS A 111 -12.83 8.66 -12.78
C HIS A 111 -12.36 7.20 -12.92
N GLN A 112 -12.54 6.37 -11.87
CA GLN A 112 -12.20 4.94 -11.88
C GLN A 112 -10.70 4.69 -12.07
N VAL A 113 -9.89 5.46 -11.36
CA VAL A 113 -8.44 5.25 -11.31
C VAL A 113 -8.12 4.47 -10.04
N SER A 114 -7.75 3.20 -10.19
CA SER A 114 -7.25 2.38 -9.09
C SER A 114 -5.83 2.77 -8.79
N SER A 115 -5.53 3.14 -7.54
CA SER A 115 -4.19 3.58 -7.13
C SER A 115 -3.73 2.84 -5.89
N ALA A 116 -2.43 2.53 -5.84
CA ALA A 116 -1.78 1.96 -4.66
C ALA A 116 -0.93 3.03 -3.97
N PHE A 117 -1.18 3.23 -2.68
CA PHE A 117 -0.57 4.29 -1.87
C PHE A 117 0.06 3.72 -0.62
N ARG A 118 1.18 4.31 -0.21
CA ARG A 118 1.81 3.99 1.08
C ARG A 118 1.10 4.73 2.21
N MET A 119 0.54 3.99 3.16
CA MET A 119 -0.09 4.53 4.36
C MET A 119 0.88 4.76 5.52
N HIS A 120 1.86 3.86 5.64
CA HIS A 120 2.90 3.85 6.67
C HIS A 120 4.22 3.41 6.06
#